data_AF-A0A971B505-F1
#
_entry.id   AF-A0A971B505-F1
#
_cell.length_a   1.000
_cell.length_b   1.000
_cell.length_c   1.000
_cell.angle_alpha   90.00
_cell.angle_beta   90.00
_cell.angle_gamma   90.00
#
_symmetry.space_group_name_H-M   'P 1'
#
loop_
_entity.id
_entity.type
_entity.pdbx_description
1 polymer ?
#
loop_
_entity_poly.entity_id
_entity_poly.type
_entity_poly.pdbx_seq_one_letter_code
_entity_poly.pdbx_strand_id
1 'polypeptide(L)'
;MPRKPKTTEPEAMTVEAAPEAARGAKTAAIRAAVKANPKKGPSEIADLLKAQGWDVKPQNVSVVKSAMKAKKKAKKAAAAPAPEAGPVVPKDAVSVGLLVKAKKLVKELGGVTEAKAALNALAQLLD
;
A
#
# COMPACT_ATOMS: atom_id res chain seq x y z
N MET A 1 -20.12 11.50 46.00
CA MET A 1 -19.34 10.47 45.26
C MET A 1 -17.96 11.01 44.95
N PRO A 2 -16.90 10.55 45.64
CA PRO A 2 -15.56 11.09 45.45
C PRO A 2 -14.92 10.52 44.18
N ARG A 3 -14.53 11.40 43.26
CA ARG A 3 -13.63 11.09 42.14
C ARG A 3 -12.19 11.16 42.69
N LYS A 4 -11.48 10.03 42.69
CA LYS A 4 -10.05 9.97 43.04
C LYS A 4 -9.20 10.72 41.98
N PRO A 5 -8.20 11.51 42.38
CA PRO A 5 -7.18 12.07 41.48
C PRO A 5 -5.89 11.23 41.43
N LYS A 6 -5.25 11.23 40.25
CA LYS A 6 -3.82 11.17 39.89
C LYS A 6 -2.80 10.33 40.70
N THR A 7 -2.05 9.48 39.96
CA THR A 7 -0.57 9.24 39.94
C THR A 7 -0.38 7.93 39.12
N THR A 8 0.22 7.94 37.93
CA THR A 8 1.66 8.06 37.71
C THR A 8 2.00 8.94 36.50
N GLU A 9 3.09 9.65 36.69
CA GLU A 9 3.71 10.70 35.89
C GLU A 9 4.47 10.20 34.64
N PRO A 10 4.94 11.13 33.80
CA PRO A 10 5.22 10.94 32.39
C PRO A 10 6.70 10.72 32.11
N GLU A 11 7.00 9.95 31.06
CA GLU A 11 8.26 10.12 30.32
C GLU A 11 7.92 10.35 28.84
N ALA A 12 8.09 11.60 28.43
CA ALA A 12 8.29 11.98 27.06
C ALA A 12 9.81 12.05 26.83
N MET A 13 10.35 11.13 26.03
CA MET A 13 11.58 11.23 25.24
C MET A 13 11.66 9.90 24.47
N THR A 14 11.58 9.83 23.15
CA THR A 14 12.32 10.60 22.16
C THR A 14 11.47 10.89 20.91
N VAL A 15 11.55 12.13 20.44
CA VAL A 15 11.28 12.45 19.03
C VAL A 15 12.58 12.12 18.30
N GLU A 16 12.64 10.94 17.66
CA GLU A 16 13.73 10.63 16.74
C GLU A 16 13.17 9.96 15.48
N ALA A 17 13.53 10.53 14.33
CA ALA A 17 13.00 10.18 13.03
C ALA A 17 13.43 8.77 12.62
N ALA A 18 12.52 7.77 12.65
CA ALA A 18 12.37 6.71 11.64
C ALA A 18 11.37 5.60 12.10
N PRO A 19 10.67 4.89 11.18
CA PRO A 19 10.56 5.13 9.75
C PRO A 19 9.10 5.30 9.31
N GLU A 20 8.89 6.13 8.29
CA GLU A 20 7.69 6.11 7.45
C GLU A 20 7.34 4.69 6.96
N ALA A 21 8.35 3.81 6.87
CA ALA A 21 8.21 2.38 6.60
C ALA A 21 7.44 1.59 7.67
N ALA A 22 7.53 1.93 8.97
CA ALA A 22 6.78 1.22 10.02
C ALA A 22 5.29 1.59 10.02
N ARG A 23 4.97 2.85 9.68
CA ARG A 23 3.57 3.26 9.41
C ARG A 23 3.03 2.54 8.17
N GLY A 24 3.86 2.38 7.15
CA GLY A 24 3.57 1.55 5.97
C GLY A 24 3.32 0.09 6.33
N ALA A 25 4.18 -0.52 7.16
CA ALA A 25 4.09 -1.92 7.59
C ALA A 25 2.84 -2.20 8.42
N LYS A 26 2.52 -1.36 9.41
CA LYS A 26 1.27 -1.44 10.18
C LYS A 26 0.05 -1.34 9.27
N THR A 27 0.05 -0.40 8.33
CA THR A 27 -1.06 -0.24 7.37
C THR A 27 -1.16 -1.43 6.42
N ALA A 28 -0.03 -2.02 6.00
CA ALA A 28 0.00 -3.21 5.17
C ALA A 28 -0.56 -4.44 5.91
N ALA A 29 -0.21 -4.63 7.18
CA ALA A 29 -0.77 -5.67 8.03
C ALA A 29 -2.28 -5.51 8.19
N ILE A 30 -2.76 -4.28 8.43
CA ILE A 30 -4.20 -3.99 8.49
C ILE A 30 -4.90 -4.33 7.17
N ARG A 31 -4.31 -3.96 6.03
CA ARG A 31 -4.87 -4.30 4.71
C ARG A 31 -4.93 -5.81 4.49
N ALA A 32 -3.89 -6.55 4.88
CA ALA A 32 -3.85 -8.00 4.79
C ALA A 32 -4.92 -8.65 5.69
N ALA A 33 -5.04 -8.21 6.94
CA ALA A 33 -6.03 -8.72 7.89
C ALA A 33 -7.47 -8.44 7.46
N VAL A 34 -7.76 -7.23 6.96
CA VAL A 34 -9.07 -6.86 6.39
C VAL A 34 -9.39 -7.66 5.13
N LYS A 35 -8.38 -7.98 4.31
CA LYS A 35 -8.56 -8.79 3.09
C LYS A 35 -8.79 -10.27 3.40
N ALA A 36 -8.09 -10.81 4.40
CA ALA A 36 -8.28 -12.18 4.88
C ALA A 36 -9.59 -12.34 5.67
N ASN A 37 -10.05 -11.29 6.35
CA ASN A 37 -11.26 -11.30 7.18
C ASN A 37 -12.26 -10.19 6.78
N PRO A 38 -12.85 -10.23 5.58
CA PRO A 38 -13.70 -9.15 5.07
C PRO A 38 -15.01 -8.95 5.86
N LYS A 39 -15.49 -10.01 6.53
CA LYS A 39 -16.72 -10.01 7.33
C LYS A 39 -16.52 -9.49 8.77
N LYS A 40 -15.29 -9.53 9.31
CA LYS A 40 -15.00 -9.13 10.69
C LYS A 40 -15.07 -7.62 10.89
N GLY A 41 -15.48 -7.22 12.10
CA GLY A 41 -15.56 -5.83 12.52
C GLY A 41 -14.17 -5.18 12.66
N PRO A 42 -14.07 -3.85 12.60
CA PRO A 42 -12.79 -3.15 12.79
C PRO A 42 -12.17 -3.38 14.17
N SER A 43 -12.98 -3.63 15.21
CA SER A 43 -12.48 -3.99 16.55
C SER A 43 -11.86 -5.38 16.57
N GLU A 44 -12.56 -6.40 16.05
CA GLU A 44 -12.02 -7.78 16.02
C GLU A 44 -10.73 -7.89 15.21
N ILE A 45 -10.61 -7.13 14.11
CA ILE A 45 -9.38 -7.08 13.31
C ILE A 45 -8.25 -6.42 14.10
N ALA A 46 -8.55 -5.40 14.90
CA ALA A 46 -7.55 -4.78 15.78
C ALA A 46 -7.08 -5.76 16.86
N ASP A 47 -7.97 -6.56 17.44
CA ASP A 47 -7.60 -7.56 18.44
C ASP A 47 -6.76 -8.70 17.85
N LEU A 48 -7.08 -9.17 16.64
CA LEU A 48 -6.24 -10.14 15.91
C LEU A 48 -4.85 -9.58 15.59
N LEU A 49 -4.77 -8.32 15.18
CA LEU A 49 -3.48 -7.68 14.88
C LEU A 49 -2.65 -7.45 16.15
N LYS A 50 -3.29 -7.10 17.27
CA LYS A 50 -2.62 -7.00 18.58
C LYS A 50 -2.09 -8.35 19.05
N ALA A 51 -2.86 -9.43 18.87
CA ALA A 51 -2.40 -10.79 19.17
C ALA A 51 -1.17 -11.19 18.33
N GLN A 52 -1.02 -10.60 17.14
CA GLN A 52 0.15 -10.76 16.27
C GLN A 52 1.30 -9.77 16.59
N GLY A 53 1.22 -9.03 17.70
CA GLY A 53 2.24 -8.06 18.12
C GLY A 53 2.14 -6.68 17.46
N TRP A 54 1.09 -6.42 16.67
CA TRP A 54 0.87 -5.12 16.04
C TRP A 54 -0.07 -4.27 16.90
N ASP A 55 0.46 -3.26 17.58
CA ASP A 55 -0.36 -2.28 18.28
C ASP A 55 -1.13 -1.41 17.28
N VAL A 56 -2.38 -1.81 17.01
CA VAL A 56 -3.29 -1.16 16.06
C VAL A 56 -4.57 -0.76 16.76
N LYS A 57 -4.94 0.52 16.62
CA LYS A 57 -6.22 1.05 17.10
C LYS A 57 -7.38 0.68 16.15
N PRO A 58 -8.60 0.37 16.65
CA PRO A 58 -9.78 0.11 15.81
C PRO A 58 -10.10 1.25 14.84
N GLN A 59 -9.82 2.50 15.25
CA GLN A 59 -9.93 3.70 14.40
C GLN A 59 -9.10 3.57 13.11
N ASN A 60 -7.85 3.10 13.23
CA ASN A 60 -6.95 2.93 12.07
C ASN A 60 -7.48 1.86 11.12
N VAL A 61 -8.02 0.76 11.67
CA VAL A 61 -8.65 -0.29 10.86
C VAL A 61 -9.86 0.26 10.11
N SER A 62 -10.69 1.08 10.75
CA SER A 62 -11.85 1.72 10.11
C SER A 62 -11.46 2.63 8.95
N VAL A 63 -10.46 3.51 9.16
CA VAL A 63 -9.94 4.41 8.12
C VAL A 63 -9.40 3.60 6.93
N VAL A 64 -8.59 2.57 7.20
CA VAL A 64 -8.00 1.72 6.15
C VAL A 64 -9.07 0.92 5.41
N LYS A 65 -10.05 0.34 6.12
CA LYS A 65 -11.17 -0.41 5.53
C LYS A 65 -12.03 0.49 4.62
N SER A 66 -12.31 1.71 5.06
CA SER A 66 -13.03 2.72 4.28
C SER A 66 -12.24 3.17 3.05
N ALA A 67 -10.94 3.44 3.18
CA ALA A 67 -10.06 3.77 2.06
C ALA A 67 -9.99 2.65 1.02
N MET A 68 -9.95 1.37 1.44
CA MET A 68 -10.00 0.24 0.51
C MET A 68 -11.33 0.14 -0.23
N LYS A 69 -12.46 0.38 0.44
CA LYS A 69 -13.79 0.42 -0.19
C LYS A 69 -13.91 1.58 -1.18
N ALA A 70 -13.43 2.77 -0.82
CA ALA A 70 -13.43 3.94 -1.70
C ALA A 70 -12.60 3.68 -2.97
N LYS A 71 -11.40 3.10 -2.83
CA LYS A 71 -10.56 2.72 -3.98
C LYS A 71 -11.21 1.65 -4.87
N LYS A 72 -11.94 0.70 -4.28
CA LYS A 72 -12.71 -0.30 -5.04
C LYS A 72 -13.88 0.34 -5.80
N LYS A 73 -14.58 1.30 -5.20
CA LYS A 73 -15.63 2.07 -5.87
C LYS A 73 -15.07 2.94 -7.00
N ALA A 74 -13.95 3.62 -6.80
CA ALA A 74 -13.27 4.38 -7.85
C ALA A 74 -12.86 3.49 -9.03
N LYS A 75 -12.33 2.29 -8.76
CA LYS A 75 -11.99 1.31 -9.82
C LYS A 75 -13.23 0.73 -10.52
N LYS A 76 -14.36 0.62 -9.82
CA LYS A 76 -15.63 0.17 -10.40
C LYS A 76 -16.33 1.28 -11.21
N ALA A 77 -16.18 2.53 -10.81
CA ALA A 77 -16.65 3.70 -11.57
C ALA A 77 -15.83 3.91 -12.85
N ALA A 78 -14.54 3.57 -12.84
CA ALA A 78 -13.69 3.48 -14.03
C ALA A 78 -13.94 2.23 -14.89
N ALA A 79 -14.91 1.38 -14.50
CA ALA A 79 -15.30 0.16 -15.22
C ALA A 79 -16.75 0.24 -15.72
N ALA A 80 -17.26 1.45 -15.98
CA ALA A 80 -18.36 1.61 -16.93
C ALA A 80 -17.79 1.36 -18.35
N PRO A 81 -18.41 0.53 -19.19
CA PRO A 81 -17.88 0.17 -20.49
C PRO A 81 -18.02 1.36 -21.44
N ALA A 82 -16.96 2.16 -21.58
CA ALA A 82 -16.78 2.96 -22.78
C ALA A 82 -16.25 2.01 -23.87
N PRO A 83 -16.85 2.01 -25.07
CA PRO A 83 -16.41 1.13 -26.15
C PRO A 83 -14.99 1.50 -26.56
N GLU A 84 -14.17 0.46 -26.73
CA GLU A 84 -12.94 0.43 -27.52
C GLU A 84 -12.15 1.74 -27.64
N ALA A 85 -11.38 2.04 -26.61
CA ALA A 85 -10.05 2.60 -26.81
C ALA A 85 -9.16 2.00 -25.72
N GLY A 86 -8.13 1.27 -26.13
CA GLY A 86 -7.08 0.83 -25.21
C GLY A 86 -6.58 2.01 -24.37
N PRO A 87 -5.97 1.77 -23.20
CA PRO A 87 -5.48 2.86 -22.37
C PRO A 87 -4.51 3.71 -23.19
N VAL A 88 -4.98 4.87 -23.65
CA VAL A 88 -4.14 5.96 -24.10
C VAL A 88 -3.42 6.46 -22.86
N VAL A 89 -2.36 5.73 -22.53
CA VAL A 89 -1.28 6.23 -21.70
C VAL A 89 -0.86 7.55 -22.37
N PRO A 90 -0.93 8.69 -21.68
CA PRO A 90 -0.27 9.89 -22.19
C PRO A 90 1.15 9.49 -22.54
N LYS A 91 1.60 9.73 -23.77
CA LYS A 91 2.88 9.21 -24.31
C LYS A 91 4.10 9.50 -23.42
N ASP A 92 3.97 10.44 -22.47
CA ASP A 92 5.03 10.85 -21.54
C ASP A 92 4.79 10.51 -20.06
N ALA A 93 3.65 9.92 -19.68
CA ALA A 93 3.32 9.67 -18.28
C ALA A 93 3.85 8.31 -17.81
N VAL A 94 5.16 8.19 -17.64
CA VAL A 94 5.76 7.02 -16.97
C VAL A 94 5.38 7.07 -15.49
N SER A 95 4.30 6.37 -15.13
CA SER A 95 3.86 6.27 -13.74
C SER A 95 4.97 5.69 -12.86
N VAL A 96 5.10 6.19 -11.62
CA VAL A 96 6.11 5.68 -10.65
C VAL A 96 6.02 4.16 -10.48
N GLY A 97 4.82 3.58 -10.55
CA GLY A 97 4.63 2.13 -10.51
C GLY A 97 5.23 1.39 -11.72
N LEU A 98 5.30 2.01 -12.88
CA LEU A 98 5.98 1.48 -14.07
C LEU A 98 7.50 1.59 -13.92
N LEU A 99 8.01 2.69 -13.36
CA LEU A 99 9.45 2.82 -13.06
C LEU A 99 9.94 1.76 -12.08
N VAL A 100 9.15 1.42 -11.05
CA VAL A 100 9.48 0.35 -10.11
C VAL A 100 9.51 -1.02 -10.80
N LYS A 101 8.61 -1.27 -11.76
CA LYS A 101 8.62 -2.51 -12.54
C LYS A 101 9.81 -2.55 -13.50
N ALA A 102 10.07 -1.46 -14.21
CA ALA A 102 11.22 -1.33 -15.10
C ALA A 102 12.54 -1.56 -14.33
N LYS A 103 12.69 -0.99 -13.12
CA LYS A 103 13.85 -1.23 -12.25
C LYS A 103 14.05 -2.70 -11.89
N LYS A 104 12.96 -3.47 -11.72
CA LYS A 104 13.06 -4.92 -11.45
C LYS A 104 13.51 -5.69 -12.70
N LEU A 105 12.92 -5.40 -13.85
CA LEU A 105 13.30 -6.03 -15.13
C LEU A 105 14.75 -5.74 -15.49
N VAL A 106 15.18 -4.48 -15.33
CA VAL A 106 16.57 -4.06 -15.50
C VAL A 106 17.50 -4.86 -14.59
N LYS A 107 17.09 -5.14 -13.35
CA LYS A 107 17.88 -5.93 -12.40
C LYS A 107 17.94 -7.42 -12.79
N GLU A 108 16.85 -7.98 -13.32
CA GLU A 108 16.80 -9.35 -13.83
C GLU A 108 17.65 -9.54 -15.08
N LEU A 109 17.73 -8.51 -15.93
CA LEU A 109 18.53 -8.51 -17.15
C LEU A 109 20.02 -8.24 -16.91
N GLY A 110 20.45 -8.04 -15.65
CA GLY A 110 21.84 -7.84 -15.29
C GLY A 110 22.30 -6.37 -15.25
N GLY A 111 21.44 -5.43 -15.64
CA GLY A 111 21.76 -4.02 -15.64
C GLY A 111 20.98 -3.21 -16.67
N VAL A 112 21.15 -1.88 -16.62
CA VAL A 112 20.48 -0.96 -17.56
C VAL A 112 21.04 -1.12 -18.97
N THR A 113 22.34 -1.43 -19.07
CA THR A 113 23.05 -1.59 -20.35
C THR A 113 22.56 -2.83 -21.09
N GLU A 114 22.48 -3.96 -20.38
CA GLU A 114 21.97 -5.23 -20.88
C GLU A 114 20.48 -5.14 -21.23
N ALA A 115 19.69 -4.45 -20.40
CA ALA A 115 18.28 -4.21 -20.69
C ALA A 115 18.06 -3.38 -21.97
N LYS A 116 18.89 -2.35 -22.20
CA LYS A 116 18.87 -1.60 -23.47
C LYS A 116 19.27 -2.46 -24.66
N ALA A 117 20.34 -3.26 -24.51
CA ALA A 117 20.78 -4.16 -25.57
C ALA A 117 19.71 -5.19 -25.93
N ALA A 118 19.07 -5.80 -24.93
CA ALA A 118 17.98 -6.75 -25.11
C ALA A 118 16.75 -6.12 -25.78
N LEU A 119 16.37 -4.90 -25.36
CA LEU A 119 15.26 -4.17 -26.00
C LEU A 119 15.57 -3.81 -27.47
N ASN A 120 16.80 -3.41 -27.77
CA ASN A 120 17.23 -3.16 -29.15
C ASN A 120 17.26 -4.44 -30.00
N ALA A 121 17.75 -5.55 -29.45
CA ALA A 121 17.74 -6.84 -30.15
C ALA A 121 16.32 -7.35 -30.40
N LEU A 122 15.41 -7.19 -29.43
CA LEU A 122 14.00 -7.50 -29.60
C LEU A 122 13.36 -6.62 -30.69
N ALA A 123 13.67 -5.33 -30.73
CA ALA A 123 13.16 -4.44 -31.77
C ALA A 123 13.59 -4.90 -33.17
N GLN A 124 14.85 -5.31 -33.35
CA GLN A 124 15.36 -5.84 -34.62
C GLN A 124 14.75 -7.18 -35.06
N LEU A 125 14.09 -7.89 -34.16
CA LEU A 125 13.45 -9.19 -34.40
C LEU A 125 11.93 -9.06 -34.66
N LEU A 126 11.34 -7.94 -34.27
CA LEU A 126 9.89 -7.70 -34.31
C LEU A 126 9.48 -6.71 -35.41
N ASP A 127 10.43 -5.94 -35.94
CA ASP A 127 10.33 -5.13 -37.18
C ASP A 127 10.93 -5.92 -38.37
#